data_AF-A0AAD9E021-F1
#
_entry.id   AF-A0AAD9E021-F1
#
_cell.length_a   1.000
_cell.length_b   1.000
_cell.length_c   1.000
_cell.angle_alpha   90.00
_cell.angle_beta   90.00
_cell.angle_gamma   90.00
#
_symmetry.space_group_name_H-M   'P 1'
#
loop_
_entity.id
_entity.type
_entity.pdbx_description
1 polymer ?
#
loop_
_entity_poly.entity_id
_entity_poly.type
_entity_poly.pdbx_seq_one_letter_code
_entity_poly.pdbx_strand_id
1 'polypeptide(L)'
;MRCLAARVHYKTLIVVCALLTFLTLLLWNRCSSERALRTVARPPPPPPPASPRADGLRQQRAQPPEPPPVAGGLRYEEIDCLINDDTTIKGRREGGEVYLPFSWVERYFDVYGKVAQYDGFDRFEFSHSYSKVYAQRGPYHPSGVFMSFEGYNVEVRDRVKCISGVEGVPLSTQWGPQGYFYAIQIAQYGLSHYSKNLTEREPHMEVYEAGEGKADAWVVPKGCSLTRSHDKTRATSVRLFSTPDAATGKNMSNLQ
;
A
#
# COMPACT_ATOMS: atom_id res chain seq x y z
N MET A 1 40.86 -20.10 14.81
CA MET A 1 39.76 -21.07 14.61
C MET A 1 40.17 -22.03 13.49
N ARG A 2 40.35 -23.32 13.79
CA ARG A 2 40.82 -24.32 12.82
C ARG A 2 39.63 -24.86 12.04
N CYS A 3 39.54 -24.53 10.75
CA CYS A 3 38.52 -25.03 9.84
C CYS A 3 38.74 -26.54 9.61
N LEU A 4 37.88 -27.37 10.17
CA LEU A 4 37.74 -28.78 9.80
C LEU A 4 37.09 -28.84 8.41
N ALA A 5 37.91 -28.85 7.36
CA ALA A 5 37.45 -29.18 6.01
C ALA A 5 37.25 -30.70 5.90
N ALA A 6 36.09 -31.18 6.36
CA ALA A 6 35.68 -32.56 6.13
C ALA A 6 35.43 -32.74 4.62
N ARG A 7 36.24 -33.57 3.95
CA ARG A 7 35.98 -34.01 2.56
C ARG A 7 34.78 -34.95 2.57
N VAL A 8 33.57 -34.39 2.46
CA VAL A 8 32.34 -35.18 2.36
C VAL A 8 32.29 -35.81 0.97
N HIS A 9 32.28 -37.14 0.92
CA HIS A 9 32.20 -37.89 -0.32
C HIS A 9 30.82 -37.68 -0.97
N TYR A 10 30.76 -37.46 -2.28
CA TYR A 10 29.51 -37.12 -2.99
C TYR A 10 28.40 -38.17 -2.77
N LYS A 11 28.78 -39.45 -2.61
CA LYS A 11 27.85 -40.54 -2.24
C LYS A 11 27.15 -40.29 -0.90
N THR A 12 27.87 -39.79 0.10
CA THR A 12 27.30 -39.43 1.42
C THR A 12 26.37 -38.23 1.31
N LEU A 13 26.71 -37.25 0.47
CA LEU A 13 25.86 -36.09 0.22
C LEU A 13 24.52 -36.50 -0.43
N ILE A 14 24.55 -37.40 -1.41
CA ILE A 14 23.35 -37.92 -2.08
C ILE A 14 22.43 -38.62 -1.07
N VAL A 15 22.99 -39.45 -0.18
CA VAL A 15 22.22 -40.15 0.86
C VAL A 15 21.59 -39.16 1.84
N VAL A 16 22.34 -38.15 2.29
CA VAL A 16 21.81 -37.11 3.19
C VAL A 16 20.70 -36.31 2.51
N CYS A 17 20.88 -35.91 1.24
CA CYS A 17 19.84 -35.23 0.48
C CYS A 17 18.57 -36.09 0.33
N ALA A 18 18.72 -37.38 0.00
CA ALA A 18 17.58 -38.29 -0.13
C ALA A 18 16.81 -38.48 1.20
N LEU A 19 17.52 -38.57 2.32
CA LEU A 19 16.92 -38.67 3.65
C LEU A 19 16.18 -37.38 4.03
N LEU A 20 16.76 -36.21 3.75
CA LEU A 20 16.11 -34.93 4.00
C LEU A 20 14.84 -34.76 3.14
N THR A 21 14.90 -35.11 1.85
CA THR A 21 13.71 -35.06 1.00
C THR A 21 12.62 -36.02 1.47
N PHE A 22 12.99 -37.23 1.90
CA PHE A 22 12.03 -38.18 2.43
C PHE A 22 11.39 -37.67 3.74
N LEU A 23 12.18 -37.07 4.63
CA LEU A 23 11.68 -36.48 5.88
C LEU A 23 10.70 -35.33 5.59
N THR A 24 11.00 -34.47 4.60
CA THR A 24 10.11 -33.37 4.20
C THR A 24 8.79 -33.90 3.63
N LEU A 25 8.80 -34.97 2.85
CA LEU A 25 7.58 -35.60 2.31
C LEU A 25 6.73 -36.24 3.43
N LEU A 26 7.36 -36.90 4.41
CA LEU A 26 6.67 -37.46 5.57
C LEU A 26 6.00 -36.38 6.43
N LEU A 27 6.71 -35.27 6.69
CA LEU A 27 6.18 -34.14 7.45
C LEU A 27 5.04 -33.44 6.69
N TRP A 28 5.16 -33.32 5.35
CA TRP A 28 4.11 -32.77 4.50
C TRP A 28 2.84 -33.61 4.55
N ASN A 29 2.95 -34.94 4.43
CA ASN A 29 1.81 -35.85 4.51
C ASN A 29 1.14 -35.84 5.89
N ARG A 30 1.91 -35.72 6.99
CA ARG A 30 1.33 -35.58 8.33
C ARG A 30 0.60 -34.25 8.53
N CYS A 31 1.15 -33.13 8.07
CA CYS A 31 0.50 -31.82 8.18
C CYS A 31 -0.74 -31.69 7.29
N SER A 32 -0.79 -32.37 6.14
CA SER A 32 -1.98 -32.40 5.28
C SER A 32 -3.15 -33.13 5.94
N SER A 33 -2.89 -34.21 6.68
CA SER A 33 -3.93 -35.00 7.36
C SER A 33 -4.56 -34.25 8.54
N GLU A 34 -3.75 -33.54 9.33
CA GLU A 34 -4.23 -32.70 10.45
C GLU A 34 -5.11 -31.53 10.00
N ARG A 35 -4.84 -30.95 8.82
CA ARG A 35 -5.66 -29.86 8.26
C ARG A 35 -7.02 -30.34 7.77
N ALA A 36 -7.10 -31.55 7.21
CA ALA A 36 -8.36 -32.12 6.72
C ALA A 36 -9.36 -32.41 7.86
N LEU A 37 -8.88 -32.77 9.05
CA LEU A 37 -9.75 -33.06 10.21
C LEU A 37 -10.31 -31.80 10.88
N ARG A 38 -9.59 -30.67 10.83
CA ARG A 38 -10.03 -29.41 11.48
C ARG A 38 -11.05 -28.61 10.68
N THR A 39 -11.24 -28.91 9.39
CA THR A 39 -12.20 -28.21 8.52
C THR A 39 -13.65 -28.70 8.62
N VAL A 40 -13.95 -29.76 9.39
CA VAL A 40 -15.30 -30.37 9.42
C VAL A 40 -16.10 -30.08 10.71
N ALA A 41 -15.52 -29.46 11.74
CA ALA A 41 -16.23 -29.24 13.01
C ALA A 41 -16.20 -27.77 13.46
N ARG A 42 -17.08 -26.94 12.88
CA ARG A 42 -17.57 -25.73 13.57
C ARG A 42 -19.09 -25.65 13.43
N PRO A 43 -19.87 -25.87 14.51
CA PRO A 43 -21.30 -25.65 14.46
C PRO A 43 -21.61 -24.14 14.28
N PRO A 44 -22.74 -23.80 13.62
CA PRO A 44 -23.11 -22.42 13.37
C PRO A 44 -23.43 -21.66 14.67
N PRO A 45 -23.16 -20.35 14.75
CA PRO A 45 -23.50 -19.54 15.91
C PRO A 45 -25.03 -19.41 16.06
N PRO A 46 -25.55 -19.36 17.30
CA PRO A 46 -26.98 -19.15 17.55
C PRO A 46 -27.44 -17.76 17.09
N PRO A 47 -28.72 -17.61 16.68
CA PRO A 47 -29.27 -16.34 16.24
C PRO A 47 -29.37 -15.33 17.39
N PRO A 48 -29.29 -14.01 17.11
CA PRO A 48 -29.38 -12.97 18.11
C PRO A 48 -30.79 -12.88 18.72
N PRO A 49 -30.92 -12.58 20.03
CA PRO A 49 -32.23 -12.41 20.66
C PRO A 49 -32.93 -11.16 20.12
N ALA A 50 -34.24 -11.29 19.88
CA ALA A 50 -35.11 -10.22 19.41
C ALA A 50 -35.24 -9.09 20.44
N SER A 51 -35.10 -7.85 19.97
CA SER A 51 -35.36 -6.63 20.73
C SER A 51 -36.82 -6.56 21.21
N PRO A 52 -37.09 -6.33 22.51
CA PRO A 52 -38.45 -6.03 22.96
C PRO A 52 -38.89 -4.64 22.48
N ARG A 53 -40.13 -4.58 22.00
CA ARG A 53 -40.85 -3.36 21.65
C ARG A 53 -40.98 -2.46 22.88
N ALA A 54 -40.74 -1.16 22.68
CA ALA A 54 -40.97 -0.12 23.67
C ALA A 54 -42.47 0.22 23.72
N ASP A 55 -43.19 -0.40 24.66
CA ASP A 55 -44.47 0.12 25.13
C ASP A 55 -44.24 0.99 26.37
N GLY A 56 -44.81 2.19 26.33
CA GLY A 56 -44.60 3.24 27.31
C GLY A 56 -45.17 2.89 28.69
N LEU A 57 -44.32 3.04 29.71
CA LEU A 57 -44.73 3.45 31.04
C LEU A 57 -43.85 4.61 31.49
N ARG A 58 -44.48 5.75 31.75
CA ARG A 58 -43.89 6.87 32.49
C ARG A 58 -43.48 6.37 33.87
N GLN A 59 -42.17 6.28 34.12
CA GLN A 59 -41.64 6.11 35.46
C GLN A 59 -40.71 7.27 35.80
N GLN A 60 -41.03 7.84 36.94
CA GLN A 60 -40.54 9.08 37.53
C GLN A 60 -39.01 9.13 37.55
N ARG A 61 -38.44 10.20 37.00
CA ARG A 61 -37.00 10.47 36.96
C ARG A 61 -36.51 10.73 38.39
N ALA A 62 -36.14 9.69 39.11
CA ALA A 62 -35.34 9.82 40.33
C ALA A 62 -33.93 10.25 39.92
N GLN A 63 -33.47 11.40 40.42
CA GLN A 63 -32.08 11.81 40.29
C GLN A 63 -31.18 10.75 40.96
N PRO A 64 -30.03 10.38 40.38
CA PRO A 64 -29.05 9.58 41.10
C PRO A 64 -28.61 10.38 42.34
N PRO A 65 -28.44 9.75 43.52
CA PRO A 65 -27.86 10.43 44.66
C PRO A 65 -26.47 10.95 44.28
N GLU A 66 -26.19 12.22 44.58
CA GLU A 66 -24.87 12.80 44.45
C GLU A 66 -23.84 11.93 45.18
N PRO A 67 -22.67 11.64 44.55
CA PRO A 67 -21.62 10.93 45.24
C PRO A 67 -21.16 11.77 46.45
N PRO A 68 -20.88 11.14 47.60
CA PRO A 68 -20.33 11.85 48.75
C PRO A 68 -19.01 12.53 48.36
N PRO A 69 -18.65 13.66 49.00
CA PRO A 69 -17.42 14.37 48.68
C PRO A 69 -16.24 13.47 49.03
N VAL A 70 -15.58 12.93 48.02
CA VAL A 70 -14.29 12.24 48.19
C VAL A 70 -13.27 13.33 48.53
N ALA A 71 -13.07 13.54 49.83
CA ALA A 71 -11.96 14.30 50.35
C ALA A 71 -10.66 13.58 50.00
N GLY A 72 -9.94 14.11 49.00
CA GLY A 72 -8.65 13.61 48.56
C GLY A 72 -8.63 13.30 47.06
N GLY A 73 -8.88 14.29 46.21
CA GLY A 73 -8.74 14.14 44.77
C GLY A 73 -7.35 13.63 44.42
N LEU A 74 -7.28 12.52 43.66
CA LEU A 74 -6.03 11.99 43.13
C LEU A 74 -5.38 13.11 42.31
N ARG A 75 -4.19 13.54 42.73
CA ARG A 75 -3.47 14.61 42.05
C ARG A 75 -2.70 14.00 40.90
N TYR A 76 -2.91 14.56 39.71
CA TYR A 76 -2.08 14.33 38.56
C TYR A 76 -0.75 15.06 38.77
N GLU A 77 0.33 14.31 39.00
CA GLU A 77 1.65 14.86 39.33
C GLU A 77 2.73 14.40 38.35
N GLU A 78 3.78 15.21 38.18
CA GLU A 78 4.96 14.80 37.42
C GLU A 78 5.84 13.89 38.27
N ILE A 79 6.38 12.84 37.65
CA ILE A 79 7.29 11.88 38.28
C ILE A 79 8.48 11.58 37.36
N ASP A 80 9.66 11.39 37.95
CA ASP A 80 10.84 10.93 37.23
C ASP A 80 10.77 9.41 37.02
N CYS A 81 10.91 8.97 35.78
CA CYS A 81 10.94 7.56 35.40
C CYS A 81 12.35 7.19 34.92
N LEU A 82 13.08 6.43 35.74
CA LEU A 82 14.41 5.92 35.40
C LEU A 82 14.26 4.67 34.52
N ILE A 83 14.76 4.74 33.29
CA ILE A 83 14.68 3.67 32.30
C ILE A 83 16.00 2.89 32.31
N ASN A 84 15.94 1.62 32.70
CA ASN A 84 17.07 0.68 32.73
C ASN A 84 18.33 1.23 33.43
N ASP A 85 18.17 2.04 34.47
CA ASP A 85 19.27 2.70 35.20
C ASP A 85 20.19 3.60 34.35
N ASP A 86 19.71 4.07 33.19
CA ASP A 86 20.52 4.84 32.24
C ASP A 86 19.96 6.26 32.02
N THR A 87 18.73 6.36 31.52
CA THR A 87 18.11 7.66 31.18
C THR A 87 16.86 7.90 32.00
N THR A 88 16.71 9.11 32.54
CA THR A 88 15.50 9.56 33.24
C THR A 88 14.59 10.34 32.30
N ILE A 89 13.31 9.97 32.23
CA ILE A 89 12.27 10.69 31.48
C ILE A 89 11.19 11.24 32.41
N LYS A 90 10.42 12.23 31.92
CA LYS A 90 9.30 12.81 32.66
C LYS A 90 8.00 12.05 32.37
N GLY A 91 7.51 11.35 33.38
CA GLY A 91 6.21 10.70 33.39
C GLY A 91 5.15 11.52 34.11
N ARG A 92 3.98 10.90 34.29
CA ARG A 92 2.86 11.44 35.06
C ARG A 92 2.30 10.34 35.96
N ARG A 93 1.86 10.69 37.16
CA ARG A 93 1.29 9.76 38.12
C ARG A 93 -0.07 10.25 38.58
N GLU A 94 -1.02 9.33 38.67
CA GLU A 94 -2.33 9.58 39.26
C GLU A 94 -2.64 8.42 40.22
N GLY A 95 -2.47 8.67 41.52
CA GLY A 95 -2.62 7.63 42.55
C GLY A 95 -1.60 6.49 42.39
N GLY A 96 -2.10 5.30 42.04
CA GLY A 96 -1.29 4.10 41.82
C GLY A 96 -0.79 3.93 40.38
N GLU A 97 -1.32 4.67 39.41
CA GLU A 97 -1.03 4.50 37.99
C GLU A 97 0.10 5.45 37.54
N VAL A 98 0.98 4.97 36.67
CA VAL A 98 2.06 5.76 36.06
C VAL A 98 1.89 5.78 34.54
N TYR A 99 1.83 6.98 33.97
CA TYR A 99 1.71 7.23 32.56
C TYR A 99 3.05 7.71 32.00
N LEU A 100 3.47 7.09 30.89
CA LEU A 100 4.72 7.43 30.20
C LEU A 100 4.43 8.27 28.95
N PRO A 101 5.31 9.21 28.58
CA PRO A 101 5.12 10.03 27.39
C PRO A 101 5.26 9.18 26.13
N PHE A 102 4.28 9.28 25.23
CA PHE A 102 4.28 8.47 24.00
C PHE A 102 5.49 8.76 23.11
N SER A 103 6.04 9.98 23.12
CA SER A 103 7.26 10.32 22.38
C SER A 103 8.48 9.47 22.77
N TRP A 104 8.53 8.98 24.02
CA TRP A 104 9.53 8.00 24.43
C TRP A 104 9.12 6.58 24.04
N VAL A 105 7.87 6.20 24.27
CA VAL A 105 7.32 4.86 23.93
C VAL A 105 7.52 4.56 22.43
N GLU A 106 7.22 5.52 21.57
CA GLU A 106 7.37 5.47 20.11
C GLU A 106 8.78 5.06 19.70
N ARG A 107 9.80 5.75 20.23
CA ARG A 107 11.21 5.53 19.88
C ARG A 107 11.81 4.31 20.56
N TYR A 108 11.44 4.06 21.81
CA TYR A 108 12.01 2.98 22.61
C TYR A 108 11.51 1.61 22.16
N PHE A 109 10.23 1.50 21.79
CA PHE A 109 9.62 0.24 21.34
C PHE A 109 9.45 0.12 19.81
N ASP A 110 9.83 1.15 19.04
CA ASP A 110 9.64 1.23 17.58
C ASP A 110 8.17 0.97 17.17
N VAL A 111 7.27 1.72 17.80
CA VAL A 111 5.80 1.65 17.61
C VAL A 111 5.26 2.99 17.12
N TYR A 112 4.04 3.01 16.59
CA TYR A 112 3.48 4.18 15.90
C TYR A 112 2.24 4.70 16.62
N GLY A 113 2.04 6.01 16.59
CA GLY A 113 0.80 6.59 17.10
C GLY A 113 0.55 8.00 16.60
N LYS A 114 -0.72 8.38 16.52
CA LYS A 114 -1.13 9.73 16.12
C LYS A 114 -2.44 10.11 16.80
N VAL A 115 -2.66 11.41 16.99
CA VAL A 115 -3.97 11.93 17.37
C VAL A 115 -4.79 12.14 16.11
N ALA A 116 -5.94 11.47 16.01
CA ALA A 116 -6.90 11.62 14.94
C ALA A 116 -8.11 12.44 15.45
N GLN A 117 -8.52 13.42 14.66
CA GLN A 117 -9.69 14.24 14.94
C GLN A 117 -10.94 13.59 14.37
N TYR A 118 -11.96 13.44 15.21
CA TYR A 118 -13.28 12.94 14.86
C TYR A 118 -14.33 14.00 15.17
N ASP A 119 -15.55 13.82 14.66
CA ASP A 119 -16.66 14.75 14.92
C ASP A 119 -16.95 14.82 16.43
N GLY A 120 -16.48 15.91 17.05
CA GLY A 120 -16.70 16.23 18.45
C GLY A 120 -15.69 15.66 19.46
N PHE A 121 -14.64 14.95 19.03
CA PHE A 121 -13.58 14.48 19.93
C PHE A 121 -12.28 14.12 19.22
N ASP A 122 -11.18 14.19 19.96
CA ASP A 122 -9.88 13.70 19.52
C ASP A 122 -9.61 12.32 20.11
N ARG A 123 -8.96 11.46 19.32
CA ARG A 123 -8.58 10.10 19.76
C ARG A 123 -7.14 9.79 19.37
N PHE A 124 -6.36 9.33 20.33
CA PHE A 124 -5.05 8.77 20.06
C PHE A 124 -5.17 7.35 19.51
N GLU A 125 -4.60 7.10 18.34
CA GLU A 125 -4.57 5.82 17.67
C GLU A 125 -3.18 5.22 17.75
N PHE A 126 -3.04 4.14 18.51
CA PHE A 126 -1.82 3.36 18.63
C PHE A 126 -1.78 2.23 17.60
N SER A 127 -0.62 1.99 16.99
CA SER A 127 -0.38 0.85 16.12
C SER A 127 1.00 0.26 16.38
N HIS A 128 1.04 -1.06 16.57
CA HIS A 128 2.32 -1.76 16.75
C HIS A 128 3.16 -1.81 15.47
N SER A 129 2.53 -1.72 14.30
CA SER A 129 3.22 -1.75 13.01
C SER A 129 2.59 -0.80 12.00
N TYR A 130 3.34 -0.50 10.95
CA TYR A 130 2.82 0.13 9.74
C TYR A 130 2.51 -0.92 8.66
N SER A 131 1.89 -0.47 7.56
CA SER A 131 1.40 -1.33 6.48
C SER A 131 0.18 -2.19 6.84
N LYS A 132 -0.50 -2.68 5.81
CA LYS A 132 -1.67 -3.55 5.93
C LYS A 132 -1.48 -4.79 5.06
N VAL A 133 -2.01 -5.91 5.52
CA VAL A 133 -2.05 -7.15 4.73
C VAL A 133 -3.12 -7.00 3.65
N TYR A 134 -2.78 -7.39 2.43
CA TYR A 134 -3.71 -7.36 1.31
C TYR A 134 -4.83 -8.39 1.47
N ALA A 135 -6.07 -7.94 1.27
CA ALA A 135 -7.25 -8.79 1.33
C ALA A 135 -7.47 -9.50 -0.02
N GLN A 136 -6.94 -10.72 -0.15
CA GLN A 136 -7.09 -11.52 -1.37
C GLN A 136 -8.56 -11.84 -1.65
N ARG A 137 -9.01 -11.55 -2.88
CA ARG A 137 -10.40 -11.79 -3.33
C ARG A 137 -10.67 -13.21 -3.87
N GLY A 138 -9.60 -13.98 -4.12
CA GLY A 138 -9.69 -15.34 -4.63
C GLY A 138 -8.31 -15.98 -4.80
N PRO A 139 -8.24 -17.26 -5.20
CA PRO A 139 -6.98 -17.94 -5.48
C PRO A 139 -6.20 -17.24 -6.60
N TYR A 140 -4.88 -17.22 -6.48
CA TYR A 140 -4.01 -16.66 -7.51
C TYR A 140 -4.09 -17.44 -8.82
N HIS A 141 -4.10 -16.72 -9.94
CA HIS A 141 -3.86 -17.25 -11.27
C HIS A 141 -2.95 -16.31 -12.07
N PRO A 142 -2.11 -16.81 -13.01
CA PRO A 142 -1.11 -15.99 -13.70
C PRO A 142 -1.66 -14.86 -14.58
N SER A 143 -2.91 -14.97 -15.01
CA SER A 143 -3.62 -13.94 -15.81
C SER A 143 -4.45 -12.96 -14.95
N GLY A 144 -4.30 -13.03 -13.62
CA GLY A 144 -5.05 -12.19 -12.68
C GLY A 144 -4.20 -11.07 -12.12
N VAL A 145 -4.77 -10.34 -11.17
CA VAL A 145 -4.01 -9.31 -10.43
C VAL A 145 -2.74 -9.91 -9.82
N PHE A 146 -1.64 -9.18 -9.92
CA PHE A 146 -0.36 -9.65 -9.41
C PHE A 146 -0.26 -9.34 -7.91
N MET A 147 -0.72 -10.29 -7.09
CA MET A 147 -0.74 -10.18 -5.63
C MET A 147 -1.49 -8.90 -5.18
N SER A 148 -0.78 -7.91 -4.63
CA SER A 148 -1.32 -6.65 -4.11
C SER A 148 -0.97 -5.43 -4.98
N PHE A 149 -0.47 -5.66 -6.20
CA PHE A 149 0.12 -4.59 -7.03
C PHE A 149 -0.92 -3.61 -7.58
N GLU A 150 -2.21 -3.91 -7.47
CA GLU A 150 -3.28 -2.93 -7.74
C GLU A 150 -3.14 -1.66 -6.88
N GLY A 151 -2.65 -1.80 -5.63
CA GLY A 151 -2.43 -0.68 -4.72
C GLY A 151 -1.04 -0.05 -4.83
N TYR A 152 -0.20 -0.49 -5.78
CA TYR A 152 1.17 -0.02 -5.89
C TYR A 152 1.25 1.11 -6.91
N ASN A 153 1.74 2.27 -6.48
CA ASN A 153 2.14 3.38 -7.36
C ASN A 153 3.67 3.34 -7.45
N VAL A 154 4.20 2.87 -8.57
CA VAL A 154 5.65 2.64 -8.72
C VAL A 154 6.34 3.93 -9.08
N GLU A 155 5.74 4.69 -9.98
CA GLU A 155 6.18 5.95 -10.58
C GLU A 155 6.29 7.12 -9.58
N VAL A 156 5.57 7.06 -8.45
CA VAL A 156 5.61 8.10 -7.40
C VAL A 156 6.73 7.90 -6.38
N ARG A 157 7.47 6.79 -6.45
CA ARG A 157 8.55 6.51 -5.49
C ARG A 157 9.74 7.42 -5.80
N ASP A 158 10.36 7.99 -4.77
CA ASP A 158 11.50 8.92 -4.92
C ASP A 158 12.71 8.35 -5.69
N ARG A 159 12.86 7.02 -5.68
CA ARG A 159 13.89 6.31 -6.45
C ARG A 159 13.58 6.19 -7.95
N VAL A 160 12.43 6.67 -8.41
CA VAL A 160 12.08 6.79 -9.83
C VAL A 160 12.47 8.19 -10.27
N LYS A 161 13.48 8.30 -11.13
CA LYS A 161 13.94 9.60 -11.63
C LYS A 161 12.92 10.21 -12.59
N CYS A 162 12.41 9.39 -13.51
CA CYS A 162 11.40 9.74 -14.50
C CYS A 162 10.89 8.48 -15.21
N ILE A 163 9.88 8.64 -16.04
CA ILE A 163 9.56 7.69 -17.11
C ILE A 163 10.37 8.10 -18.35
N SER A 164 11.14 7.17 -18.91
CA SER A 164 11.94 7.44 -20.12
C SER A 164 11.02 7.81 -21.27
N GLY A 165 11.25 8.96 -21.91
CA GLY A 165 10.47 9.37 -23.10
C GLY A 165 10.72 8.48 -24.31
N VAL A 166 11.88 7.81 -24.37
CA VAL A 166 12.23 6.87 -25.47
C VAL A 166 11.63 5.49 -25.22
N GLU A 167 11.75 4.99 -23.98
CA GLU A 167 11.43 3.59 -23.66
C GLU A 167 10.05 3.42 -22.99
N GLY A 168 9.42 4.50 -22.51
CA GLY A 168 8.13 4.45 -21.83
C GLY A 168 8.15 3.73 -20.47
N VAL A 169 9.32 3.50 -19.87
CA VAL A 169 9.50 2.75 -18.61
C VAL A 169 10.32 3.54 -17.58
N PRO A 170 10.18 3.24 -16.28
CA PRO A 170 10.86 4.01 -15.24
C PRO A 170 12.39 3.84 -15.24
N LEU A 171 13.07 4.96 -14.99
CA LEU A 171 14.51 5.01 -14.73
C LEU A 171 14.77 5.10 -13.21
N SER A 172 15.67 4.27 -12.68
CA SER A 172 15.94 4.16 -11.24
C SER A 172 17.17 4.94 -10.79
N THR A 173 17.14 5.49 -9.58
CA THR A 173 18.29 6.10 -8.89
C THR A 173 18.66 5.38 -7.60
N GLN A 174 18.11 4.19 -7.36
CA GLN A 174 18.18 3.50 -6.05
C GLN A 174 19.60 3.32 -5.49
N TRP A 175 20.58 3.03 -6.36
CA TRP A 175 21.99 2.85 -5.98
C TRP A 175 22.94 3.81 -6.69
N GLY A 176 22.42 4.81 -7.40
CA GLY A 176 23.26 5.74 -8.14
C GLY A 176 22.48 6.90 -8.77
N PRO A 177 22.97 8.15 -8.66
CA PRO A 177 22.25 9.33 -9.12
C PRO A 177 22.19 9.46 -10.66
N GLN A 178 23.06 8.75 -11.39
CA GLN A 178 23.13 8.79 -12.85
C GLN A 178 21.79 8.39 -13.50
N GLY A 179 21.06 7.48 -12.88
CA GLY A 179 19.88 6.87 -13.47
C GLY A 179 20.24 5.63 -14.28
N TYR A 180 19.53 4.53 -14.07
CA TYR A 180 19.71 3.29 -14.83
C TYR A 180 18.40 2.51 -14.94
N PHE A 181 18.28 1.67 -15.97
CA PHE A 181 17.13 0.78 -16.11
C PHE A 181 17.24 -0.37 -15.11
N TYR A 182 16.33 -0.39 -14.14
CA TYR A 182 16.29 -1.44 -13.14
C TYR A 182 15.11 -2.37 -13.41
N ALA A 183 15.43 -3.59 -13.87
CA ALA A 183 14.43 -4.54 -14.35
C ALA A 183 13.32 -4.86 -13.34
N ILE A 184 13.64 -4.93 -12.04
CA ILE A 184 12.61 -5.15 -10.99
C ILE A 184 11.61 -4.00 -10.95
N GLN A 185 12.08 -2.76 -11.03
CA GLN A 185 11.21 -1.59 -11.02
C GLN A 185 10.36 -1.49 -12.29
N ILE A 186 10.95 -1.82 -13.44
CA ILE A 186 10.23 -1.88 -14.72
C ILE A 186 9.15 -2.96 -14.69
N ALA A 187 9.46 -4.15 -14.20
CA ALA A 187 8.49 -5.23 -14.05
C ALA A 187 7.38 -4.86 -13.06
N GLN A 188 7.72 -4.25 -11.91
CA GLN A 188 6.72 -3.78 -10.94
C GLN A 188 5.81 -2.72 -11.53
N TYR A 189 6.36 -1.79 -12.32
CA TYR A 189 5.58 -0.77 -13.03
C TYR A 189 4.55 -1.43 -13.94
N GLY A 190 4.97 -2.32 -14.84
CA GLY A 190 4.06 -3.05 -15.73
C GLY A 190 3.02 -3.89 -14.98
N LEU A 191 3.43 -4.68 -13.99
CA LEU A 191 2.53 -5.54 -13.21
C LEU A 191 1.51 -4.75 -12.38
N SER A 192 1.88 -3.55 -11.90
CA SER A 192 0.95 -2.66 -11.20
C SER A 192 -0.09 -2.06 -12.14
N HIS A 193 0.32 -1.54 -13.31
CA HIS A 193 -0.62 -1.06 -14.33
C HIS A 193 -1.51 -2.17 -14.87
N TYR A 194 -0.97 -3.38 -15.06
CA TYR A 194 -1.75 -4.56 -15.43
C TYR A 194 -2.83 -4.88 -14.38
N SER A 195 -2.46 -4.87 -13.10
CA SER A 195 -3.39 -5.15 -12.01
C SER A 195 -4.48 -4.07 -11.91
N LYS A 196 -4.09 -2.78 -12.01
CA LYS A 196 -5.02 -1.64 -12.04
C LYS A 196 -6.01 -1.72 -13.20
N ASN A 197 -5.55 -2.10 -14.40
CA ASN A 197 -6.42 -2.30 -15.55
C ASN A 197 -7.53 -3.34 -15.32
N LEU A 198 -7.32 -4.31 -14.42
CA LEU A 198 -8.33 -5.31 -14.07
C LEU A 198 -9.27 -4.89 -12.93
N THR A 199 -8.94 -3.82 -12.19
CA THR A 199 -9.62 -3.48 -10.93
C THR A 199 -10.21 -2.08 -10.89
N GLU A 200 -9.60 -1.14 -11.61
CA GLU A 200 -10.08 0.22 -11.73
C GLU A 200 -11.23 0.30 -12.74
N ARG A 201 -11.97 1.40 -12.69
CA ARG A 201 -13.00 1.68 -13.70
C ARG A 201 -12.33 2.08 -15.01
N GLU A 202 -13.01 1.82 -16.12
CA GLU A 202 -12.52 2.28 -17.43
C GLU A 202 -12.27 3.79 -17.42
N PRO A 203 -11.13 4.24 -17.96
CA PRO A 203 -10.81 5.66 -17.99
C PRO A 203 -11.74 6.41 -18.92
N HIS A 204 -12.01 7.68 -18.60
CA HIS A 204 -12.60 8.59 -19.56
C HIS A 204 -11.59 8.86 -20.69
N MET A 205 -12.02 8.68 -21.94
CA MET A 205 -11.18 8.84 -23.12
C MET A 205 -11.73 9.98 -23.98
N GLU A 206 -10.94 11.05 -24.09
CA GLU A 206 -11.21 12.20 -24.95
C GLU A 206 -10.25 12.19 -26.14
N VAL A 207 -10.79 12.30 -27.36
CA VAL A 207 -10.01 12.28 -28.60
C VAL A 207 -10.04 13.66 -29.24
N TYR A 208 -8.89 14.34 -29.25
CA TYR A 208 -8.76 15.71 -29.78
C TYR A 208 -8.54 15.77 -31.29
N GLU A 209 -7.86 14.80 -31.89
CA GLU A 209 -7.61 14.76 -33.34
C GLU A 209 -7.50 13.31 -33.81
N ALA A 210 -8.35 12.94 -34.77
CA ALA A 210 -8.44 11.59 -35.31
C ALA A 210 -8.02 11.53 -36.80
N GLY A 211 -7.50 12.63 -37.37
CA GLY A 211 -7.16 12.74 -38.78
C GLY A 211 -8.36 12.99 -39.69
N GLU A 212 -9.57 12.76 -39.19
CA GLU A 212 -10.84 12.91 -39.91
C GLU A 212 -11.57 14.26 -39.68
N GLY A 213 -11.03 15.17 -38.86
CA GLY A 213 -11.60 16.52 -38.64
C GLY A 213 -11.23 17.57 -39.70
N LYS A 214 -11.95 18.69 -39.79
CA LYS A 214 -11.56 19.83 -40.64
C LYS A 214 -10.28 20.51 -40.09
N ALA A 215 -9.45 21.09 -40.96
CA ALA A 215 -8.22 21.78 -40.54
C ALA A 215 -8.51 23.09 -39.77
N ASP A 216 -9.74 23.59 -39.86
CA ASP A 216 -10.21 24.87 -39.33
C ASP A 216 -10.14 24.98 -37.80
N ALA A 217 -9.96 23.86 -37.10
CA ALA A 217 -9.81 23.82 -35.64
C ALA A 217 -8.39 24.19 -35.18
N TRP A 218 -7.42 24.29 -36.09
CA TRP A 218 -6.01 24.51 -35.76
C TRP A 218 -5.55 25.93 -36.10
N VAL A 219 -4.85 26.57 -35.18
CA VAL A 219 -4.14 27.82 -35.45
C VAL A 219 -2.81 27.51 -36.12
N VAL A 220 -2.64 27.90 -37.39
CA VAL A 220 -1.40 27.67 -38.17
C VAL A 220 -0.69 29.00 -38.42
N PRO A 221 0.44 29.27 -37.73
CA PRO A 221 1.17 30.52 -37.89
C PRO A 221 1.81 30.69 -39.28
N LYS A 222 2.08 31.94 -39.68
CA LYS A 222 2.79 32.23 -40.94
C LYS A 222 4.13 31.51 -41.01
N GLY A 223 4.38 30.83 -42.12
CA GLY A 223 5.59 30.03 -42.34
C GLY A 223 5.51 28.59 -41.81
N CYS A 224 4.37 28.20 -41.24
CA CYS A 224 4.06 26.81 -40.88
C CYS A 224 3.00 26.24 -41.83
N SER A 225 2.91 24.93 -41.92
CA SER A 225 1.86 24.25 -42.69
C SER A 225 1.28 23.08 -41.91
N LEU A 226 -0.03 22.89 -42.00
CA LEU A 226 -0.75 21.73 -41.48
C LEU A 226 -1.69 21.21 -42.56
N THR A 227 -1.51 19.97 -43.01
CA THR A 227 -2.34 19.36 -44.05
C THR A 227 -2.81 17.98 -43.62
N ARG A 228 -3.98 17.56 -44.14
CA ARG A 228 -4.40 16.17 -44.04
C ARG A 228 -3.72 15.37 -45.15
N SER A 229 -3.17 14.21 -44.82
CA SER A 229 -2.63 13.24 -45.77
C SER A 229 -3.14 11.84 -45.42
N HIS A 230 -3.45 11.02 -46.43
CA HIS A 230 -3.80 9.61 -46.20
C HIS A 230 -2.53 8.76 -46.16
N ASP A 231 -2.23 8.18 -45.00
CA ASP A 231 -1.07 7.31 -44.82
C ASP A 231 -1.45 5.86 -45.13
N LYS A 232 -0.96 5.38 -46.29
CA LYS A 232 -1.21 4.01 -46.76
C LYS A 232 -0.68 2.93 -45.81
N THR A 233 0.38 3.22 -45.04
CA THR A 233 0.99 2.23 -44.12
C THR A 233 0.14 2.02 -42.87
N ARG A 234 -0.63 3.05 -42.48
CA ARG A 234 -1.53 3.03 -41.32
C ARG A 234 -3.00 2.91 -41.69
N ALA A 235 -3.30 2.91 -42.99
CA ALA A 235 -4.66 2.88 -43.55
C ALA A 235 -5.59 3.94 -42.94
N THR A 236 -5.05 5.12 -42.60
CA THR A 236 -5.79 6.19 -41.93
C THR A 236 -5.33 7.57 -42.39
N SER A 237 -6.19 8.55 -42.23
CA SER A 237 -5.85 9.96 -42.41
C SER A 237 -4.97 10.43 -41.25
N VAL A 238 -3.92 11.20 -41.55
CA VAL A 238 -3.01 11.79 -40.57
C VAL A 238 -2.83 13.29 -40.82
N ARG A 239 -2.33 14.00 -39.82
CA ARG A 239 -1.92 15.40 -39.94
C ARG A 239 -0.42 15.48 -40.23
N LEU A 240 -0.08 16.04 -41.38
CA LEU A 240 1.29 16.40 -41.71
C LEU A 240 1.53 17.85 -41.30
N PHE A 241 2.50 18.08 -40.43
CA PHE A 241 2.87 19.42 -40.00
C PHE A 241 4.31 19.76 -40.40
N SER A 242 4.57 21.04 -40.66
CA SER A 242 5.92 21.57 -40.89
C SER A 242 6.07 22.90 -40.15
N THR A 243 7.10 22.97 -39.31
CA THR A 243 7.44 24.12 -38.47
C THR A 243 8.97 24.25 -38.44
N PRO A 244 9.56 25.41 -38.79
CA PRO A 244 11.00 25.63 -38.64
C PRO A 244 11.42 25.63 -37.17
N ASP A 245 12.57 25.05 -36.81
CA ASP A 245 13.04 24.99 -35.40
C ASP A 245 13.24 26.39 -34.77
N ALA A 246 13.57 27.39 -35.58
CA ALA A 246 13.70 28.78 -35.17
C ALA A 246 12.35 29.49 -34.93
N ALA A 247 11.22 28.84 -35.20
CA ALA A 247 9.87 29.35 -34.98
C ALA A 247 9.43 29.19 -33.51
N THR A 248 10.33 29.49 -32.58
CA THR A 248 10.10 29.40 -31.13
C THR A 248 8.87 30.25 -30.76
N GLY A 249 7.82 29.62 -30.20
CA GLY A 249 6.59 30.28 -29.78
C GLY A 249 5.40 30.19 -30.74
N LYS A 250 5.55 29.52 -31.89
CA LYS A 250 4.45 29.22 -32.82
C LYS A 250 3.89 27.82 -32.54
N ASN A 251 3.10 27.69 -31.48
CA ASN A 251 2.41 26.43 -31.18
C ASN A 251 1.21 26.27 -32.12
N MET A 252 1.10 25.10 -32.76
CA MET A 252 -0.16 24.69 -33.37
C MET A 252 -1.06 24.22 -32.24
N SER A 253 -2.16 24.91 -32.00
CA SER A 253 -3.15 24.56 -30.98
C SER A 253 -4.47 24.23 -31.64
N ASN A 254 -5.09 23.13 -31.19
CA ASN A 254 -6.48 22.82 -31.50
C ASN A 254 -7.38 23.69 -30.61
N LEU A 255 -8.36 24.38 -31.20
CA LEU A 255 -9.26 25.34 -30.54
C LEU A 255 -10.47 24.67 -29.86
N GLN A 256 -10.37 23.37 -29.56
CA GLN A 256 -11.47 22.57 -29.03
C GLN A 256 -11.62 22.73 -27.52
#